data_AF-A0A089HKL2-F1
#
_entry.id   AF-A0A089HKL2-F1
#
_cell.length_a   1.000
_cell.length_b   1.000
_cell.length_c   1.000
_cell.angle_alpha   90.00
_cell.angle_beta   90.00
_cell.angle_gamma   90.00
#
_symmetry.space_group_name_H-M   'P 1'
#
loop_
_entity.id
_entity.type
_entity.pdbx_description
1 polymer ?
#
loop_
_entity_poly.entity_id
_entity_poly.type
_entity_poly.pdbx_seq_one_letter_code
_entity_poly.pdbx_strand_id
1 'polypeptide(L)'
;MNLFEKIFNHQIISRLEDSGTFMVTSHERAWLKTMLEHPAAAEAFTPDTLNKLHTILGPDPLMDISSHLIEKARSMEKQVYHPLLRTLRRHILNKTGVRLTYVIKSGRVNSDQSGVPYKLEYSMVKREWYLLWYHLRHRAVMTTRLKNIHSVTAEPIEPSMADSIFRKIGRMLDSRKSEAVIEIVRDYNEELSRILYAFSSFEKDVEYDSEKDTYKVRVYLLGDDFEYLLSKIRFLGKRVRVVEGDYLKRRMLEASTKALERYGVISEGEELSS
;
A
#
# COMPACT_ATOMS: atom_id res chain seq x y z
N MET A 1 -20.80 -18.41 21.22
CA MET A 1 -19.35 -18.30 21.47
C MET A 1 -19.17 -17.45 22.72
N ASN A 2 -18.67 -18.02 23.82
CA ASN A 2 -18.70 -17.41 25.15
C ASN A 2 -17.37 -16.66 25.42
N LEU A 3 -17.41 -15.52 26.12
CA LEU A 3 -16.23 -14.66 26.37
C LEU A 3 -15.09 -15.41 27.09
N PHE A 4 -15.44 -16.47 27.83
CA PHE A 4 -14.52 -17.33 28.56
C PHE A 4 -13.56 -18.15 27.68
N GLU A 5 -13.96 -18.52 26.45
CA GLU A 5 -13.07 -19.25 25.53
C GLU A 5 -11.93 -18.35 25.00
N LYS A 6 -12.15 -17.04 24.93
CA LYS A 6 -11.17 -16.07 24.41
C LYS A 6 -10.01 -15.81 25.38
N ILE A 7 -10.27 -15.81 26.69
CA ILE A 7 -9.28 -15.50 27.72
C ILE A 7 -8.32 -16.69 27.93
N PHE A 8 -8.83 -17.92 27.91
CA PHE A 8 -7.99 -19.13 28.01
C PHE A 8 -7.08 -19.31 26.79
N ASN A 9 -7.55 -18.95 25.60
CA ASN A 9 -6.71 -18.99 24.40
C ASN A 9 -5.53 -18.01 24.48
N HIS A 10 -5.70 -16.78 24.98
CA HIS A 10 -4.59 -15.81 24.98
C HIS A 10 -3.41 -16.22 25.88
N GLN A 11 -3.68 -16.79 27.05
CA GLN A 11 -2.60 -17.23 27.96
C GLN A 11 -1.89 -18.49 27.47
N ILE A 12 -2.62 -19.40 26.80
CA ILE A 12 -2.03 -20.60 26.18
C ILE A 12 -1.25 -20.22 24.92
N ILE A 13 -1.79 -19.34 24.07
CA ILE A 13 -1.12 -18.83 22.85
C ILE A 13 0.17 -18.10 23.22
N SER A 14 0.16 -17.22 24.23
CA SER A 14 1.38 -16.52 24.67
C SER A 14 2.49 -17.47 25.13
N ARG A 15 2.16 -18.54 25.88
CA ARG A 15 3.17 -19.54 26.31
C ARG A 15 3.63 -20.46 25.18
N LEU A 16 2.78 -20.69 24.18
CA LEU A 16 3.09 -21.49 23.00
C LEU A 16 3.92 -20.71 21.97
N GLU A 17 3.69 -19.41 21.84
CA GLU A 17 4.51 -18.50 21.03
C GLU A 17 5.95 -18.43 21.56
N ASP A 18 6.13 -18.34 22.89
CA ASP A 18 7.46 -18.36 23.53
C ASP A 18 8.19 -19.71 23.36
N SER A 19 7.47 -20.80 23.09
CA SER A 19 8.03 -22.14 22.85
C SER A 19 8.08 -22.53 21.36
N GLY A 20 7.74 -21.62 20.45
CA GLY A 20 7.75 -21.84 19.00
C GLY A 20 6.74 -22.89 18.50
N THR A 21 5.79 -23.31 19.33
CA THR A 21 4.82 -24.37 19.01
C THR A 21 3.50 -23.74 18.57
N PHE A 22 3.31 -23.58 17.26
CA PHE A 22 2.04 -23.11 16.71
C PHE A 22 1.01 -24.25 16.63
N MET A 23 -0.06 -24.16 17.43
CA MET A 23 -1.20 -25.06 17.35
C MET A 23 -2.13 -24.59 16.22
N VAL A 24 -1.94 -25.14 15.02
CA VAL A 24 -2.84 -24.87 13.88
C VAL A 24 -4.08 -25.74 14.02
N THR A 25 -5.25 -25.12 14.06
CA THR A 25 -6.54 -25.80 14.15
C THR A 25 -6.92 -26.49 12.83
N SER A 26 -7.77 -27.52 12.91
CA SER A 26 -8.30 -28.18 11.70
C SER A 26 -9.05 -27.20 10.78
N HIS A 27 -9.68 -26.15 11.34
CA HIS A 27 -10.36 -25.11 10.56
C HIS A 27 -9.37 -24.25 9.78
N GLU A 28 -8.26 -23.82 10.39
CA GLU A 28 -7.21 -23.06 9.70
C GLU A 28 -6.53 -23.88 8.61
N ARG A 29 -6.35 -25.19 8.84
CA ARG A 29 -5.82 -26.12 7.84
C ARG A 29 -6.78 -26.31 6.66
N ALA A 30 -8.07 -26.52 6.92
CA ALA A 30 -9.10 -26.61 5.89
C ALA A 30 -9.23 -25.30 5.09
N TRP A 31 -9.16 -24.16 5.77
CA TRP A 31 -9.14 -22.84 5.14
C TRP A 31 -7.93 -22.69 4.21
N LEU A 32 -6.72 -22.98 4.70
CA LEU A 32 -5.50 -22.92 3.89
C LEU A 32 -5.61 -23.84 2.67
N LYS A 33 -6.08 -25.08 2.85
CA LYS A 33 -6.28 -26.03 1.74
C LYS A 33 -7.20 -25.45 0.67
N THR A 34 -8.31 -24.85 1.08
CA THR A 34 -9.27 -24.19 0.18
C THR A 34 -8.64 -23.01 -0.55
N MET A 35 -7.83 -22.21 0.13
CA MET A 35 -7.12 -21.08 -0.50
C MET A 35 -6.06 -21.53 -1.51
N LEU A 36 -5.43 -22.71 -1.32
CA LEU A 36 -4.46 -23.26 -2.28
C LEU A 36 -5.10 -23.72 -3.60
N GLU A 37 -6.41 -23.88 -3.67
CA GLU A 37 -7.12 -24.15 -4.94
C GLU A 37 -7.22 -22.92 -5.83
N HIS A 38 -6.98 -21.72 -5.28
CA HIS A 38 -7.02 -20.49 -6.05
C HIS A 38 -5.85 -20.44 -7.06
N PRO A 39 -6.06 -20.06 -8.34
CA PRO A 39 -5.01 -20.07 -9.36
C PRO A 39 -3.75 -19.27 -8.98
N ALA A 40 -3.90 -18.19 -8.21
CA ALA A 40 -2.79 -17.38 -7.73
C ALA A 40 -1.83 -18.12 -6.77
N ALA A 41 -2.24 -19.25 -6.18
CA ALA A 41 -1.38 -20.03 -5.30
C ALA A 41 -0.13 -20.54 -6.03
N ALA A 42 -0.27 -20.92 -7.31
CA ALA A 42 0.85 -21.36 -8.14
C ALA A 42 1.89 -20.26 -8.36
N GLU A 43 1.47 -18.99 -8.39
CA GLU A 43 2.38 -17.85 -8.52
C GLU A 43 2.97 -17.42 -7.16
N ALA A 44 2.21 -17.58 -6.08
CA ALA A 44 2.60 -17.14 -4.73
C ALA A 44 3.68 -18.02 -4.08
N PHE A 45 3.70 -19.33 -4.37
CA PHE A 45 4.60 -20.31 -3.76
C PHE A 45 5.64 -20.85 -4.74
N THR A 46 6.75 -21.42 -4.26
CA THR A 46 7.56 -22.31 -5.13
C THR A 46 6.80 -23.60 -5.40
N PRO A 47 7.10 -24.30 -6.50
CA PRO A 47 6.58 -25.64 -6.73
C PRO A 47 6.82 -26.58 -5.54
N ASP A 48 8.04 -26.59 -4.97
CA ASP A 48 8.37 -27.45 -3.83
C ASP A 48 7.55 -27.13 -2.57
N THR A 49 7.38 -25.84 -2.26
CA THR A 49 6.60 -25.41 -1.10
C THR A 49 5.12 -25.70 -1.30
N LEU A 50 4.59 -25.44 -2.50
CA LEU A 50 3.20 -25.72 -2.84
C LEU A 50 2.89 -27.22 -2.74
N ASN A 51 3.76 -28.05 -3.31
CA ASN A 51 3.66 -29.50 -3.21
C ASN A 51 3.72 -29.96 -1.75
N LYS A 52 4.65 -29.43 -0.95
CA LYS A 52 4.75 -29.76 0.48
C LYS A 52 3.47 -29.37 1.23
N LEU A 53 2.89 -28.21 0.95
CA LEU A 53 1.62 -27.77 1.53
C LEU A 53 0.47 -28.69 1.14
N HIS A 54 0.35 -29.05 -0.14
CA HIS A 54 -0.66 -30.02 -0.60
C HIS A 54 -0.51 -31.39 0.06
N THR A 55 0.73 -31.88 0.23
CA THR A 55 0.98 -33.15 0.92
C THR A 55 0.58 -33.08 2.40
N ILE A 56 0.96 -32.01 3.11
CA ILE A 56 0.65 -31.84 4.54
C ILE A 56 -0.86 -31.70 4.76
N LEU A 57 -1.56 -31.00 3.88
CA LEU A 57 -3.00 -30.72 3.98
C LEU A 57 -3.87 -31.74 3.24
N GLY A 58 -3.25 -32.74 2.61
CA GLY A 58 -3.93 -33.85 1.94
C GLY A 58 -5.08 -34.46 2.74
N PRO A 59 -4.91 -34.81 4.02
CA PRO A 59 -5.97 -35.44 4.82
C PRO A 59 -7.07 -34.47 5.29
N ASP A 60 -6.85 -33.16 5.27
CA ASP A 60 -7.82 -32.18 5.76
C ASP A 60 -8.98 -32.01 4.76
N PRO A 61 -10.24 -31.79 5.19
CA PRO A 61 -11.33 -31.49 4.27
C PRO A 61 -11.16 -30.10 3.65
N LEU A 62 -11.78 -29.88 2.48
CA LEU A 62 -12.01 -28.52 1.99
C LEU A 62 -13.07 -27.85 2.86
N MET A 63 -12.94 -26.54 3.03
CA MET A 63 -13.92 -25.73 3.74
C MET A 63 -15.04 -25.37 2.76
N ASP A 64 -16.28 -25.76 3.06
CA ASP A 64 -17.42 -25.31 2.27
C ASP A 64 -17.70 -23.83 2.53
N ILE A 65 -17.32 -23.00 1.57
CA ILE A 65 -17.51 -21.55 1.59
C ILE A 65 -18.75 -21.12 0.78
N SER A 66 -19.38 -22.03 0.04
CA SER A 66 -20.40 -21.69 -0.98
C SER A 66 -21.66 -21.06 -0.39
N SER A 67 -22.05 -21.49 0.80
CA SER A 67 -23.25 -21.02 1.51
C SER A 67 -22.98 -19.86 2.47
N HIS A 68 -21.72 -19.62 2.82
CA HIS A 68 -21.32 -18.67 3.86
C HIS A 68 -20.56 -17.44 3.35
N LEU A 69 -20.00 -17.50 2.14
CA LEU A 69 -19.27 -16.40 1.52
C LEU A 69 -20.01 -15.94 0.25
N ILE A 70 -20.81 -14.87 0.38
CA ILE A 70 -21.47 -14.24 -0.76
C ILE A 70 -20.61 -13.06 -1.22
N GLU A 71 -19.93 -13.23 -2.35
CA GLU A 71 -19.13 -12.17 -2.96
C GLU A 71 -20.06 -11.15 -3.64
N LYS A 72 -20.36 -10.04 -2.95
CA LYS A 72 -21.14 -8.93 -3.51
C LYS A 72 -20.21 -7.96 -4.25
N ALA A 73 -20.60 -7.56 -5.45
CA ALA A 73 -19.88 -6.57 -6.27
C ALA A 73 -18.41 -6.94 -6.58
N ARG A 74 -18.18 -8.20 -6.99
CA ARG A 74 -16.87 -8.69 -7.44
C ARG A 74 -16.29 -7.77 -8.52
N SER A 75 -15.25 -7.02 -8.16
CA SER A 75 -14.40 -6.37 -9.14
C SER A 75 -13.57 -7.44 -9.86
N MET A 76 -13.41 -7.35 -11.19
CA MET A 76 -12.45 -8.19 -11.88
C MET A 76 -11.03 -7.89 -11.37
N GLU A 77 -10.51 -8.75 -10.49
CA GLU A 77 -9.11 -8.68 -10.07
C GLU A 77 -8.23 -9.15 -11.23
N LYS A 78 -7.34 -8.28 -11.71
CA LYS A 78 -6.49 -8.59 -12.87
C LYS A 78 -5.25 -9.42 -12.52
N GLN A 79 -4.71 -9.26 -11.31
CA GLN A 79 -3.65 -10.10 -10.72
C GLN A 79 -3.26 -9.50 -9.37
N VAL A 80 -3.43 -10.23 -8.26
CA VAL A 80 -2.94 -9.77 -6.94
C VAL A 80 -1.45 -10.04 -6.79
N TYR A 81 -0.97 -11.16 -7.32
CA TYR A 81 0.45 -11.54 -7.35
C TYR A 81 0.98 -11.41 -8.79
N HIS A 82 2.18 -10.87 -8.96
CA HIS A 82 2.82 -10.78 -10.27
C HIS A 82 4.09 -11.65 -10.28
N PRO A 83 4.34 -12.48 -11.32
CA PRO A 83 5.44 -13.45 -11.34
C PRO A 83 6.84 -12.84 -11.07
N LEU A 84 7.05 -11.59 -11.52
CA LEU A 84 8.31 -10.87 -11.30
C LEU A 84 8.55 -10.40 -9.86
N LEU A 85 7.55 -10.41 -8.96
CA LEU A 85 7.70 -9.91 -7.59
C LEU A 85 8.82 -10.63 -6.84
N ARG A 86 8.85 -11.96 -6.93
CA ARG A 86 9.86 -12.78 -6.26
C ARG A 86 11.26 -12.45 -6.75
N THR A 87 11.44 -12.42 -8.07
CA THR A 87 12.73 -12.15 -8.72
C THR A 87 13.24 -10.75 -8.37
N LEU A 88 12.40 -9.73 -8.52
CA LEU A 88 12.76 -8.35 -8.22
C LEU A 88 13.02 -8.12 -6.73
N ARG A 89 12.23 -8.72 -5.84
CA ARG A 89 12.47 -8.68 -4.40
C ARG A 89 13.85 -9.24 -4.05
N ARG A 90 14.25 -10.36 -4.67
CA ARG A 90 15.59 -10.94 -4.47
C ARG A 90 16.70 -10.00 -4.96
N HIS A 91 16.53 -9.35 -6.12
CA HIS A 91 17.51 -8.37 -6.61
C HIS A 91 17.63 -7.16 -5.68
N ILE A 92 16.51 -6.64 -5.15
CA ILE A 92 16.50 -5.53 -4.20
C ILE A 92 17.22 -5.93 -2.90
N LEU A 93 16.86 -7.07 -2.31
CA LEU A 93 17.48 -7.56 -1.06
C LEU A 93 18.99 -7.79 -1.21
N ASN A 94 19.41 -8.34 -2.35
CA ASN A 94 20.81 -8.61 -2.64
C ASN A 94 21.55 -7.38 -3.19
N LYS A 95 20.92 -6.22 -3.28
CA LYS A 95 21.47 -4.98 -3.86
C LYS A 95 22.10 -5.20 -5.25
N THR A 96 21.55 -6.11 -6.04
CA THR A 96 22.07 -6.48 -7.36
C THR A 96 21.50 -5.55 -8.44
N GLY A 97 22.31 -5.22 -9.43
CA GLY A 97 21.83 -4.52 -10.63
C GLY A 97 20.88 -5.38 -11.45
N VAL A 98 20.13 -4.74 -12.34
CA VAL A 98 19.24 -5.40 -13.28
C VAL A 98 19.35 -4.78 -14.66
N ARG A 99 19.16 -5.62 -15.68
CA ARG A 99 18.95 -5.22 -17.07
C ARG A 99 17.48 -5.45 -17.42
N LEU A 100 16.79 -4.39 -17.85
CA LEU A 100 15.35 -4.37 -18.07
C LEU A 100 15.02 -4.11 -19.54
N THR A 101 14.04 -4.86 -20.06
CA THR A 101 13.34 -4.52 -21.28
C THR A 101 11.87 -4.26 -20.96
N TYR A 102 11.35 -3.09 -21.32
CA TYR A 102 9.98 -2.69 -21.00
C TYR A 102 9.34 -1.81 -22.06
N VAL A 103 8.01 -1.79 -22.08
CA VAL A 103 7.20 -0.96 -22.99
C VAL A 103 6.63 0.27 -22.28
N ILE A 104 6.75 1.43 -22.92
CA ILE A 104 6.13 2.69 -22.42
C ILE A 104 4.75 2.90 -23.04
N LYS A 105 4.00 3.90 -22.53
CA LYS A 105 2.61 4.16 -22.97
C LYS A 105 2.46 4.39 -24.48
N SER A 106 3.49 4.91 -25.14
CA SER A 106 3.50 5.12 -26.60
C SER A 106 3.71 3.84 -27.41
N GLY A 107 3.82 2.67 -26.77
CA GLY A 107 4.13 1.40 -27.43
C GLY A 107 5.61 1.19 -27.75
N ARG A 108 6.46 2.21 -27.56
CA ARG A 108 7.91 2.08 -27.73
C ARG A 108 8.50 1.10 -26.71
N VAL A 109 9.31 0.17 -27.21
CA VAL A 109 10.08 -0.75 -26.39
C VAL A 109 11.44 -0.12 -26.08
N ASN A 110 11.78 -0.05 -24.79
CA ASN A 110 13.11 0.29 -24.32
C ASN A 110 13.79 -1.02 -23.88
N SER A 111 14.74 -1.50 -24.69
CA SER A 111 15.49 -2.73 -24.43
C SER A 111 16.77 -2.48 -23.65
N ASP A 112 17.20 -3.50 -22.89
CA ASP A 112 18.52 -3.58 -22.28
C ASP A 112 18.94 -2.38 -21.41
N GLN A 113 17.99 -1.82 -20.67
CA GLN A 113 18.23 -0.69 -19.79
C GLN A 113 18.80 -1.15 -18.45
N SER A 114 20.04 -0.77 -18.18
CA SER A 114 20.73 -1.07 -16.92
C SER A 114 20.30 -0.15 -15.78
N GLY A 115 20.05 -0.76 -14.63
CA GLY A 115 19.53 -0.06 -13.46
C GLY A 115 19.75 -0.80 -12.14
N VAL A 116 19.41 -0.14 -11.04
CA VAL A 116 19.39 -0.74 -9.70
C VAL A 116 17.96 -0.65 -9.16
N PRO A 117 17.27 -1.79 -8.93
CA PRO A 117 15.95 -1.78 -8.34
C PRO A 117 16.06 -1.47 -6.84
N TYR A 118 15.14 -0.67 -6.30
CA TYR A 118 15.20 -0.31 -4.88
C TYR A 118 13.88 -0.48 -4.14
N LYS A 119 12.72 -0.46 -4.83
CA LYS A 119 11.42 -0.65 -4.19
C LYS A 119 10.42 -1.31 -5.14
N LEU A 120 9.61 -2.21 -4.59
CA LEU A 120 8.37 -2.68 -5.21
C LEU A 120 7.20 -1.98 -4.52
N GLU A 121 6.27 -1.48 -5.31
CA GLU A 121 5.13 -0.72 -4.78
C GLU A 121 3.82 -1.20 -5.41
N TYR A 122 2.82 -1.45 -4.58
CA TYR A 122 1.47 -1.72 -5.03
C TYR A 122 0.63 -0.46 -4.92
N SER A 123 0.16 0.05 -6.05
CA SER A 123 -0.75 1.19 -6.06
C SER A 123 -2.16 0.71 -5.75
N MET A 124 -2.67 1.02 -4.57
CA MET A 124 -4.05 0.67 -4.17
C MET A 124 -5.09 1.35 -5.08
N VAL A 125 -4.80 2.55 -5.57
CA VAL A 125 -5.69 3.31 -6.47
C VAL A 125 -5.73 2.67 -7.86
N LYS A 126 -4.57 2.31 -8.42
CA LYS A 126 -4.47 1.74 -9.78
C LYS A 126 -4.64 0.21 -9.80
N ARG A 127 -4.61 -0.43 -8.63
CA ARG A 127 -4.62 -1.90 -8.42
C ARG A 127 -3.55 -2.61 -9.26
N GLU A 128 -2.34 -2.08 -9.22
CA GLU A 128 -1.22 -2.51 -10.07
C GLU A 128 0.11 -2.44 -9.31
N TRP A 129 1.01 -3.36 -9.63
CA TRP A 129 2.39 -3.36 -9.13
C TRP A 129 3.32 -2.53 -10.00
N TYR A 130 4.23 -1.81 -9.33
CA TYR A 130 5.25 -0.95 -9.90
C TYR A 130 6.63 -1.31 -9.36
N LEU A 131 7.63 -1.26 -10.24
CA LEU A 131 9.04 -1.34 -9.92
C LEU A 131 9.58 0.08 -9.90
N LEU A 132 10.16 0.45 -8.77
CA LEU A 132 10.91 1.69 -8.61
C LEU A 132 12.39 1.35 -8.65
N TRP A 133 13.11 1.99 -9.58
CA TRP A 133 14.49 1.65 -9.90
C TRP A 133 15.28 2.87 -10.32
N TYR A 134 16.60 2.84 -10.15
CA TYR A 134 17.50 3.90 -10.57
C TYR A 134 18.17 3.54 -11.89
N HIS A 135 18.00 4.39 -12.90
CA HIS A 135 18.58 4.19 -14.21
C HIS A 135 20.04 4.63 -14.24
N LEU A 136 20.97 3.70 -14.52
CA LEU A 136 22.41 3.99 -14.42
C LEU A 136 22.88 5.03 -15.45
N ARG A 137 22.46 4.86 -16.71
CA ARG A 137 22.81 5.79 -17.81
C ARG A 137 22.22 7.20 -17.62
N HIS A 138 20.92 7.30 -17.34
CA HIS A 138 20.23 8.58 -17.22
C HIS A 138 20.32 9.22 -15.83
N ARG A 139 20.87 8.50 -14.85
CA ARG A 139 21.03 8.96 -13.46
C ARG A 139 19.73 9.46 -12.82
N ALA A 140 18.62 8.82 -13.17
CA ALA A 140 17.28 9.21 -12.76
C ALA A 140 16.55 8.04 -12.09
N VAL A 141 15.67 8.39 -11.15
CA VAL A 141 14.71 7.45 -10.57
C VAL A 141 13.56 7.23 -11.55
N MET A 142 13.23 5.97 -11.79
CA MET A 142 12.24 5.51 -12.75
C MET A 142 11.16 4.68 -12.05
N THR A 143 9.95 4.76 -12.59
CA THR A 143 8.81 3.95 -12.14
C THR A 143 8.24 3.19 -13.33
N THR A 144 8.24 1.86 -13.27
CA THR A 144 7.79 1.00 -14.38
C THR A 144 6.73 0.01 -13.88
N ARG A 145 5.60 -0.10 -14.59
CA ARG A 145 4.57 -1.10 -14.28
C ARG A 145 5.12 -2.49 -14.52
N LEU A 146 4.89 -3.41 -13.59
CA LEU A 146 5.39 -4.79 -13.68
C LEU A 146 4.88 -5.48 -14.96
N LYS A 147 3.61 -5.30 -15.29
CA LYS A 147 2.99 -5.85 -16.51
C LYS A 147 3.59 -5.34 -17.82
N ASN A 148 4.34 -4.24 -17.77
CA ASN A 148 5.01 -3.65 -18.94
C ASN A 148 6.46 -4.14 -19.09
N ILE A 149 6.97 -4.94 -18.15
CA ILE A 149 8.32 -5.50 -18.20
C ILE A 149 8.26 -6.79 -19.01
N HIS A 150 8.98 -6.83 -20.13
CA HIS A 150 9.10 -8.02 -20.97
C HIS A 150 10.18 -8.97 -20.44
N SER A 151 11.30 -8.42 -19.97
CA SER A 151 12.38 -9.22 -19.39
C SER A 151 13.14 -8.45 -18.30
N VAL A 152 13.62 -9.21 -17.33
CA VAL A 152 14.54 -8.73 -16.28
C VAL A 152 15.61 -9.80 -16.07
N THR A 153 16.87 -9.38 -16.09
CA THR A 153 18.01 -10.24 -15.76
C THR A 153 18.89 -9.55 -14.74
N ALA A 154 19.58 -10.35 -13.91
CA ALA A 154 20.56 -9.82 -12.97
C ALA A 154 21.75 -9.24 -13.73
N GLU A 155 22.25 -8.11 -13.27
CA GLU A 155 23.47 -7.49 -13.77
C GLU A 155 24.42 -7.28 -12.60
N PRO A 156 25.68 -7.75 -12.69
CA PRO A 156 26.65 -7.57 -11.62
C PRO A 156 26.90 -6.07 -11.41
N ILE A 157 26.96 -5.68 -10.14
CA ILE A 157 27.31 -4.34 -9.72
C ILE A 157 28.26 -4.43 -8.53
N GLU A 158 29.29 -3.59 -8.54
CA GLU A 158 30.20 -3.47 -7.40
C GLU A 158 29.43 -3.04 -6.14
N PRO A 159 29.61 -3.72 -4.99
CA PRO A 159 28.88 -3.40 -3.75
C PRO A 159 29.04 -1.93 -3.33
N SER A 160 30.24 -1.37 -3.47
CA SER A 160 30.54 0.04 -3.16
C SER A 160 29.75 1.01 -4.06
N MET A 161 29.57 0.65 -5.34
CA MET A 161 28.75 1.40 -6.29
C MET A 161 27.27 1.31 -5.93
N ALA A 162 26.78 0.12 -5.59
CA ALA A 162 25.39 -0.08 -5.16
C ALA A 162 25.07 0.81 -3.95
N ASP A 163 25.91 0.79 -2.91
CA ASP A 163 25.71 1.63 -1.71
C ASP A 163 25.77 3.14 -2.01
N SER A 164 26.63 3.56 -2.94
CA SER A 164 26.66 4.94 -3.42
C SER A 164 25.36 5.33 -4.12
N ILE A 165 24.80 4.43 -4.94
CA ILE A 165 23.52 4.64 -5.63
C ILE A 165 22.37 4.71 -4.63
N PHE A 166 22.28 3.80 -3.65
CA PHE A 166 21.23 3.86 -2.62
C PHE A 166 21.27 5.17 -1.81
N ARG A 167 22.47 5.66 -1.46
CA ARG A 167 22.61 6.99 -0.82
C ARG A 167 22.20 8.15 -1.72
N LYS A 168 22.40 8.05 -3.03
CA LYS A 168 21.90 9.05 -4.00
C LYS A 168 20.39 9.00 -4.11
N ILE A 169 19.81 7.80 -4.20
CA ILE A 169 18.36 7.60 -4.23
C ILE A 169 17.73 8.22 -2.98
N GLY A 170 18.25 7.92 -1.78
CA GLY A 170 17.77 8.50 -0.52
C GLY A 170 17.72 10.03 -0.57
N ARG A 171 18.85 10.67 -0.92
CA ARG A 171 18.92 12.13 -1.07
C ARG A 171 17.94 12.70 -2.12
N MET A 172 17.77 12.01 -3.25
CA MET A 172 16.82 12.43 -4.29
C MET A 172 15.36 12.29 -3.86
N LEU A 173 15.04 11.29 -3.04
CA LEU A 173 13.70 11.09 -2.49
C LEU A 173 13.43 12.12 -1.39
N ASP A 174 14.38 12.34 -0.49
CA ASP A 174 14.28 13.35 0.58
C ASP A 174 14.13 14.75 0.01
N SER A 175 14.88 15.11 -1.04
CA SER A 175 14.73 16.42 -1.70
C SER A 175 13.39 16.62 -2.41
N ARG A 176 12.63 15.54 -2.61
CA ARG A 176 11.28 15.55 -3.22
C ARG A 176 10.18 15.37 -2.18
N LYS A 177 10.53 15.16 -0.90
CA LYS A 177 9.55 15.10 0.17
C LYS A 177 8.83 16.44 0.23
N SER A 178 7.53 16.37 0.23
CA SER A 178 6.64 17.50 0.46
C SER A 178 5.87 17.25 1.73
N GLU A 179 5.48 18.32 2.40
CA GLU A 179 4.73 18.23 3.65
C GLU A 179 3.34 18.81 3.49
N ALA A 180 2.41 18.26 4.27
CA ALA A 180 1.08 18.82 4.47
C ALA A 180 0.72 18.75 5.94
N VAL A 181 0.06 19.79 6.45
CA VAL A 181 -0.45 19.82 7.82
C VAL A 181 -1.96 19.75 7.78
N ILE A 182 -2.50 18.76 8.49
CA ILE A 182 -3.93 18.48 8.57
C ILE A 182 -4.35 18.67 10.02
N GLU A 183 -5.30 19.56 10.26
CA GLU A 183 -5.89 19.78 11.57
C GLU A 183 -7.13 18.91 11.74
N ILE A 184 -7.25 18.28 12.90
CA ILE A 184 -8.45 17.58 13.34
C ILE A 184 -9.35 18.60 14.04
N VAL A 185 -10.58 18.72 13.56
CA VAL A 185 -11.56 19.65 14.12
C VAL A 185 -11.98 19.16 15.50
N ARG A 186 -11.91 20.04 16.50
CA ARG A 186 -12.15 19.75 17.93
C ARG A 186 -13.39 18.91 18.19
N ASP A 187 -14.50 19.22 17.51
CA ASP A 187 -15.78 18.53 17.68
C ASP A 187 -15.73 17.02 17.36
N TYR A 188 -14.63 16.55 16.75
CA TYR A 188 -14.39 15.15 16.41
C TYR A 188 -13.24 14.52 17.20
N ASN A 189 -12.78 15.12 18.31
CA ASN A 189 -11.72 14.57 19.15
C ASN A 189 -12.07 13.18 19.71
N GLU A 190 -13.36 12.87 19.94
CA GLU A 190 -13.80 11.52 20.35
C GLU A 190 -13.54 10.44 19.27
N GLU A 191 -13.46 10.83 17.99
CA GLU A 191 -13.15 9.95 16.86
C GLU A 191 -11.65 9.90 16.52
N LEU A 192 -10.77 10.50 17.34
CA LEU A 192 -9.35 10.71 17.05
C LEU A 192 -8.65 9.45 16.53
N SER A 193 -8.81 8.32 17.21
CA SER A 193 -8.19 7.04 16.82
C SER A 193 -8.59 6.60 15.40
N ARG A 194 -9.86 6.80 15.03
CA ARG A 194 -10.38 6.45 13.69
C ARG A 194 -9.85 7.41 12.63
N ILE A 195 -9.72 8.69 12.97
CA ILE A 195 -9.15 9.72 12.09
C ILE A 195 -7.67 9.44 11.84
N LEU A 196 -6.89 9.19 12.90
CA LEU A 196 -5.46 8.86 12.78
C LEU A 196 -5.22 7.55 12.02
N TYR A 197 -6.13 6.57 12.14
CA TYR A 197 -6.06 5.34 11.38
C TYR A 197 -6.11 5.58 9.86
N ALA A 198 -6.88 6.57 9.40
CA ALA A 198 -6.92 6.93 7.98
C ALA A 198 -5.57 7.43 7.45
N PHE A 199 -4.71 7.94 8.34
CA PHE A 199 -3.34 8.39 8.03
C PHE A 199 -2.25 7.38 8.44
N SER A 200 -2.62 6.16 8.85
CA SER A 200 -1.66 5.14 9.33
C SER A 200 -0.60 4.76 8.30
N SER A 201 -0.94 4.79 7.01
CA SER A 201 -0.06 4.42 5.90
C SER A 201 0.99 5.48 5.53
N PHE A 202 0.97 6.66 6.17
CA PHE A 202 1.90 7.74 5.88
C PHE A 202 2.90 7.91 7.03
N GLU A 203 4.11 8.32 6.66
CA GLU A 203 5.06 8.93 7.60
C GLU A 203 4.42 10.23 8.11
N LYS A 204 4.22 10.32 9.43
CA LYS A 204 3.52 11.45 10.05
C LYS A 204 3.97 11.71 11.47
N ASP A 205 3.88 12.98 11.86
CA ASP A 205 3.97 13.44 13.23
C ASP A 205 2.61 14.00 13.68
N VAL A 206 2.28 13.83 14.96
CA VAL A 206 1.03 14.31 15.54
C VAL A 206 1.36 15.22 16.72
N GLU A 207 0.89 16.45 16.64
CA GLU A 207 1.05 17.47 17.67
C GLU A 207 -0.32 17.83 18.25
N TYR A 208 -0.38 18.02 19.57
CA TYR A 208 -1.58 18.50 20.26
C TYR A 208 -1.40 19.97 20.64
N ASP A 209 -2.34 20.80 20.25
CA ASP A 209 -2.43 22.22 20.58
C ASP A 209 -3.39 22.38 21.77
N SER A 210 -2.82 22.59 22.97
CA SER A 210 -3.58 22.71 24.21
C SER A 210 -4.40 23.99 24.32
N GLU A 211 -4.06 25.05 23.57
CA GLU A 211 -4.81 26.30 23.58
C GLU A 211 -6.11 26.18 22.79
N LYS A 212 -6.04 25.45 21.66
CA LYS A 212 -7.17 25.27 20.76
C LYS A 212 -7.94 23.97 20.99
N ASP A 213 -7.38 23.06 21.79
CA ASP A 213 -7.88 21.69 21.98
C ASP A 213 -8.02 20.96 20.63
N THR A 214 -6.98 21.07 19.80
CA THR A 214 -6.96 20.49 18.44
C THR A 214 -5.69 19.71 18.21
N TYR A 215 -5.74 18.77 17.25
CA TYR A 215 -4.59 17.98 16.84
C TYR A 215 -4.15 18.38 15.45
N LYS A 216 -2.84 18.51 15.24
CA LYS A 216 -2.22 18.71 13.93
C LYS A 216 -1.46 17.47 13.54
N VAL A 217 -1.74 16.96 12.36
CA VAL A 217 -1.08 15.82 11.76
C VAL A 217 -0.22 16.35 10.60
N ARG A 218 1.09 16.34 10.80
CA ARG A 218 2.07 16.64 9.74
C ARG A 218 2.34 15.36 8.98
N VAL A 219 2.07 15.37 7.67
CA VAL A 219 2.24 14.20 6.80
C VAL A 219 3.35 14.48 5.80
N TYR A 220 4.32 13.56 5.73
CA TYR A 220 5.41 13.61 4.75
C TYR A 220 5.04 12.76 3.52
N LEU A 221 5.11 13.37 2.35
CA LEU A 221 4.63 12.81 1.09
C LEU A 221 5.76 12.73 0.08
N LEU A 222 5.82 11.61 -0.64
CA LEU A 222 6.68 11.46 -1.80
C LEU A 222 5.82 11.59 -3.06
N GLY A 223 6.11 12.60 -3.89
CA GLY A 223 5.60 12.72 -5.26
C GLY A 223 4.13 12.35 -5.46
N ASP A 224 3.86 11.12 -5.89
CA ASP A 224 2.53 10.64 -6.32
C ASP A 224 1.55 10.32 -5.17
N ASP A 225 1.98 10.40 -3.91
CA ASP A 225 1.14 10.05 -2.74
C ASP A 225 0.04 11.09 -2.44
N PHE A 226 0.10 12.27 -3.04
CA PHE A 226 -0.89 13.34 -2.82
C PHE A 226 -2.32 12.92 -3.17
N GLU A 227 -2.52 12.16 -4.25
CA GLU A 227 -3.88 11.71 -4.64
C GLU A 227 -4.44 10.67 -3.67
N TYR A 228 -3.57 9.83 -3.08
CA TYR A 228 -3.98 8.88 -2.07
C TYR A 228 -4.34 9.60 -0.76
N LEU A 229 -3.53 10.57 -0.34
CA LEU A 229 -3.85 11.42 0.81
C LEU A 229 -5.17 12.19 0.59
N LEU A 230 -5.37 12.77 -0.60
CA LEU A 230 -6.64 13.44 -0.96
C LEU A 230 -7.83 12.50 -0.80
N SER A 231 -7.71 11.22 -1.21
CA SER A 231 -8.78 10.25 -1.01
C SER A 231 -9.10 10.02 0.47
N LYS A 232 -8.11 10.03 1.37
CA LYS A 232 -8.32 9.89 2.81
C LYS A 232 -8.96 11.13 3.43
N ILE A 233 -8.49 12.31 3.07
CA ILE A 233 -9.05 13.58 3.54
C ILE A 233 -10.51 13.73 3.09
N ARG A 234 -10.83 13.40 1.82
CA ARG A 234 -12.20 13.40 1.31
C ARG A 234 -13.11 12.42 2.06
N PHE A 235 -12.60 11.24 2.38
CA PHE A 235 -13.33 10.24 3.17
C PHE A 235 -13.66 10.75 4.58
N LEU A 236 -12.73 11.47 5.22
CA LEU A 236 -12.93 12.05 6.55
C LEU A 236 -13.90 13.25 6.53
N GLY A 237 -13.93 14.01 5.45
CA GLY A 237 -14.86 15.13 5.24
C GLY A 237 -14.63 16.24 6.26
N LYS A 238 -15.71 16.70 6.92
CA LYS A 238 -15.69 17.83 7.88
C LYS A 238 -14.85 17.57 9.15
N ARG A 239 -14.43 16.32 9.39
CA ARG A 239 -13.60 15.94 10.55
C ARG A 239 -12.22 16.57 10.55
N VAL A 240 -11.73 16.96 9.37
CA VAL A 240 -10.37 17.46 9.18
C VAL A 240 -10.35 18.68 8.27
N ARG A 241 -9.32 19.51 8.43
CA ARG A 241 -9.02 20.66 7.57
C ARG A 241 -7.56 20.65 7.16
N VAL A 242 -7.29 21.01 5.91
CA VAL A 242 -5.90 21.19 5.44
C VAL A 242 -5.43 22.59 5.83
N VAL A 243 -4.44 22.67 6.72
CA VAL A 243 -3.85 23.93 7.23
C VAL A 243 -2.65 24.35 6.39
N GLU A 244 -1.81 23.40 5.97
CA GLU A 244 -0.66 23.63 5.10
C GLU A 244 -0.68 22.67 3.91
N GLY A 245 -0.30 23.16 2.73
CA GLY A 245 -0.30 22.41 1.47
C GLY A 245 -1.29 22.96 0.44
N ASP A 246 -0.86 23.96 -0.33
CA ASP A 246 -1.73 24.70 -1.27
C ASP A 246 -2.36 23.82 -2.34
N TYR A 247 -1.62 22.82 -2.82
CA TYR A 247 -2.14 21.83 -3.76
C TYR A 247 -3.36 21.11 -3.18
N LEU A 248 -3.25 20.62 -1.94
CA LEU A 248 -4.33 19.91 -1.25
C LEU A 248 -5.51 20.82 -0.97
N LYS A 249 -5.27 22.05 -0.49
CA LYS A 249 -6.33 23.05 -0.27
C LYS A 249 -7.15 23.29 -1.53
N ARG A 250 -6.47 23.57 -2.66
CA ARG A 250 -7.13 23.82 -3.95
C ARG A 250 -7.94 22.61 -4.42
N ARG A 251 -7.39 21.39 -4.31
CA ARG A 251 -8.06 20.15 -4.75
C ARG A 251 -9.21 19.73 -3.84
N MET A 252 -9.16 20.06 -2.54
CA MET A 252 -10.26 19.86 -1.60
C MET A 252 -11.38 20.86 -1.81
N LEU A 253 -11.06 22.12 -2.11
CA LEU A 253 -12.04 23.14 -2.47
C LEU A 253 -12.78 22.73 -3.74
N GLU A 254 -12.06 22.42 -4.82
CA GLU A 254 -12.66 22.00 -6.09
C GLU A 254 -13.60 20.78 -5.93
N ALA A 255 -13.17 19.77 -5.18
CA ALA A 255 -13.97 18.56 -4.94
C ALA A 255 -15.21 18.86 -4.09
N SER A 256 -15.07 19.70 -3.05
CA SER A 256 -16.19 20.10 -2.18
C SER A 256 -17.21 20.94 -2.93
N THR A 257 -16.78 21.92 -3.72
CA THR A 257 -17.67 22.77 -4.55
C THR A 257 -18.48 21.93 -5.53
N LYS A 258 -17.82 21.05 -6.29
CA LYS A 258 -18.51 20.14 -7.22
C LYS A 258 -19.50 19.20 -6.52
N ALA A 259 -19.18 18.77 -5.30
CA ALA A 259 -20.09 17.96 -4.51
C ALA A 259 -21.31 18.76 -4.06
N LEU A 260 -21.12 19.98 -3.54
CA LEU A 260 -22.21 20.87 -3.13
C LEU A 260 -23.14 21.23 -4.29
N GLU A 261 -22.58 21.57 -5.45
CA GLU A 261 -23.33 21.80 -6.70
C GLU A 261 -24.19 20.59 -7.08
N ARG A 262 -23.61 19.38 -7.03
CA ARG A 262 -24.33 18.14 -7.36
C ARG A 262 -25.49 17.86 -6.39
N TYR A 263 -25.36 18.24 -5.13
CA TYR A 263 -26.40 18.05 -4.12
C TYR A 263 -27.35 19.26 -3.99
N GLY A 264 -27.24 20.26 -4.88
CA GLY A 264 -28.15 21.42 -4.89
C GLY A 264 -27.97 22.36 -3.69
N VAL A 265 -26.85 22.26 -2.97
CA VAL A 265 -26.52 23.18 -1.88
C VAL A 265 -25.89 24.42 -2.51
N ILE A 266 -26.71 25.22 -3.16
CA ILE A 266 -26.33 26.59 -3.54
C ILE A 266 -26.22 27.36 -2.22
N SER A 267 -25.10 28.05 -2.02
CA SER A 267 -24.96 28.99 -0.91
C SER A 267 -26.00 30.10 -1.08
N GLU A 268 -27.13 29.98 -0.38
CA GLU A 268 -27.97 31.14 -0.09
C GLU A 268 -27.12 32.10 0.75
N GLY A 269 -26.71 33.21 0.16
CA GLY A 269 -26.07 34.30 0.91
C GLY A 269 -25.17 35.20 0.09
N GLU A 270 -25.75 36.04 -0.76
CA GLU A 270 -25.28 37.43 -0.92
C GLU A 270 -26.43 38.31 -1.48
N GLU A 271 -27.59 38.28 -0.82
CA GLU A 271 -28.44 39.47 -0.77
C GLU A 271 -27.80 40.41 0.26
N LEU A 272 -26.90 41.26 -0.23
CA LEU A 272 -26.41 42.41 0.51
C LEU A 272 -27.56 43.39 0.70
N SER A 273 -27.94 43.59 1.95
CA SER A 273 -28.77 44.71 2.38
C SER A 273 -28.07 46.04 2.08
N SER A 274 -28.57 46.80 1.11
CA SER A 274 -28.82 48.26 1.16
C SER A 274 -29.41 48.72 -0.15
#